data_AF-E9Q3C5-F1
#
_entry.id   AF-E9Q3C5-F1
#
_cell.length_a   1.000
_cell.length_b   1.000
_cell.length_c   1.000
_cell.angle_alpha   90.00
_cell.angle_beta   90.00
_cell.angle_gamma   90.00
#
_symmetry.space_group_name_H-M   'P 1'
#
loop_
_entity.id
_entity.type
_entity.pdbx_description
1 polymer ?
#
loop_
_entity_poly.entity_id
_entity_poly.type
_entity_poly.pdbx_seq_one_letter_code
_entity_poly.pdbx_strand_id
1 'polypeptide(L)'
;MRRAQSVGISGGHIDRVCLDVPGRDSDLRTLKAISISKAINSQEAPVKEKHARRIILGTHHEKGAFTFWSYAIGLPLSSSSILSWKFCHVLHKVLRDGHPNVLHDYQRYRSNIREIG
;
A
#
# COMPACT_ATOMS: atom_id res chain seq x y z
N MET A 1 15.38 -10.81 -38.74
CA MET A 1 14.71 -9.79 -39.58
C MET A 1 13.20 -9.77 -39.31
N ARG A 2 12.69 -8.91 -38.42
CA ARG A 2 11.34 -8.32 -38.50
C ARG A 2 11.38 -6.93 -37.85
N ARG A 3 10.85 -5.94 -38.57
CA ARG A 3 10.75 -4.52 -38.21
C ARG A 3 9.96 -4.33 -36.91
N ALA A 4 10.51 -3.56 -35.97
CA ALA A 4 9.74 -2.89 -34.93
C ALA A 4 9.38 -1.49 -35.44
N GLN A 5 8.08 -1.20 -35.51
CA GLN A 5 7.56 0.12 -35.88
C GLN A 5 7.59 1.02 -34.64
N SER A 6 8.01 2.26 -34.85
CA SER A 6 7.98 3.34 -33.86
C SER A 6 6.54 3.80 -33.66
N VAL A 7 6.10 3.86 -32.40
CA VAL A 7 4.93 4.64 -31.99
C VAL A 7 5.41 5.55 -30.87
N GLY A 8 5.57 6.83 -31.18
CA GLY A 8 5.79 7.89 -30.20
C GLY A 8 4.46 8.23 -29.52
N ILE A 9 4.49 8.34 -28.20
CA ILE A 9 3.42 8.98 -27.44
C ILE A 9 4.07 9.90 -26.41
N SER A 10 3.76 11.18 -26.55
CA SER A 10 4.09 12.28 -25.65
C SER A 10 3.43 12.14 -24.28
N GLY A 11 4.12 12.62 -23.24
CA GLY A 11 3.46 13.18 -22.06
C GLY A 11 3.47 12.31 -20.80
N GLY A 12 4.46 12.57 -19.94
CA GLY A 12 4.34 12.56 -18.48
C GLY A 12 3.63 11.38 -17.82
N HIS A 13 4.34 10.26 -17.67
CA HIS A 13 4.02 9.29 -16.61
C HIS A 13 5.32 8.62 -16.17
N ILE A 14 5.70 8.89 -14.92
CA ILE A 14 6.83 8.32 -14.19
C ILE A 14 7.16 6.88 -14.60
N ASP A 15 8.38 6.69 -15.11
CA ASP A 15 8.99 5.39 -15.34
C ASP A 15 9.07 4.59 -14.04
N ARG A 16 8.58 3.34 -14.06
CA ARG A 16 9.08 2.29 -13.17
C ARG A 16 9.41 1.04 -13.97
N VAL A 17 10.71 0.78 -14.02
CA VAL A 17 11.42 -0.29 -14.73
C VAL A 17 11.21 -1.67 -14.10
N CYS A 18 11.35 -2.69 -14.96
CA CYS A 18 11.59 -4.13 -14.77
C CYS A 18 10.43 -5.09 -14.42
N LEU A 19 10.06 -5.89 -15.45
CA LEU A 19 10.23 -7.35 -15.54
C LEU A 19 10.08 -8.17 -14.23
N ASP A 20 9.13 -9.10 -14.21
CA ASP A 20 9.41 -10.55 -14.17
C ASP A 20 8.10 -11.36 -14.02
N VAL A 21 8.09 -12.55 -14.64
CA VAL A 21 6.96 -13.48 -14.73
C VAL A 21 6.36 -13.76 -13.34
N PRO A 22 5.05 -13.49 -13.08
CA PRO A 22 4.51 -13.69 -11.75
C PRO A 22 4.11 -15.14 -11.52
N GLY A 23 4.95 -15.85 -10.75
CA GLY A 23 4.49 -16.94 -9.90
C GLY A 23 3.46 -16.42 -8.88
N ARG A 24 2.61 -17.32 -8.37
CA ARG A 24 1.46 -17.11 -7.46
C ARG A 24 1.62 -16.07 -6.32
N ASP A 25 2.83 -15.71 -5.92
CA ASP A 25 3.12 -14.73 -4.88
C ASP A 25 2.90 -13.26 -5.30
N SER A 26 3.04 -12.94 -6.60
CA SER A 26 2.85 -11.57 -7.12
C SER A 26 1.38 -11.15 -7.12
N ASP A 27 0.47 -12.11 -7.34
CA ASP A 27 -0.98 -11.88 -7.29
C ASP A 27 -1.44 -11.51 -5.88
N LEU A 28 -0.91 -12.21 -4.86
CA LEU A 28 -1.27 -11.94 -3.47
C LEU A 28 -0.84 -10.53 -3.02
N ARG A 29 0.36 -10.10 -3.43
CA ARG A 29 0.90 -8.76 -3.12
C ARG A 29 0.06 -7.67 -3.79
N THR A 30 -0.32 -7.89 -5.05
CA THR A 30 -1.20 -6.99 -5.82
C THR A 30 -2.60 -6.90 -5.20
N LEU A 31 -3.19 -8.02 -4.79
CA LEU A 31 -4.50 -8.08 -4.13
C LEU A 31 -4.51 -7.37 -2.76
N LYS A 32 -3.39 -7.38 -2.04
CA LYS A 32 -3.22 -6.62 -0.78
C LYS A 32 -3.15 -5.12 -1.05
N ALA A 33 -2.35 -4.68 -2.02
CA ALA A 33 -2.28 -3.28 -2.43
C ALA A 33 -3.65 -2.73 -2.85
N ILE A 34 -4.42 -3.50 -3.62
CA ILE A 34 -5.81 -3.16 -3.98
C ILE A 34 -6.71 -3.04 -2.73
N SER A 35 -6.52 -3.93 -1.74
CA SER A 35 -7.29 -3.87 -0.49
C SER A 35 -6.94 -2.63 0.33
N ILE A 36 -5.67 -2.22 0.36
CA ILE A 36 -5.22 -1.00 1.02
C ILE A 36 -5.78 0.24 0.30
N SER A 37 -5.67 0.30 -1.02
CA SER A 37 -6.24 1.39 -1.83
C SER A 37 -7.76 1.53 -1.65
N LYS A 38 -8.48 0.40 -1.55
CA LYS A 38 -9.92 0.41 -1.27
C LYS A 38 -10.25 0.82 0.17
N ALA A 39 -9.38 0.52 1.13
CA ALA A 39 -9.55 0.92 2.52
C ALA A 39 -9.22 2.41 2.74
N ILE A 40 -8.15 2.90 2.11
CA ILE A 40 -7.64 4.26 2.23
C ILE A 40 -7.91 5.00 0.92
N ASN A 41 -9.08 5.62 0.85
CA ASN A 41 -9.55 6.37 -0.32
C ASN A 41 -10.08 7.74 0.10
N SER A 42 -10.13 8.69 -0.84
CA SER A 42 -10.56 10.07 -0.58
C SER A 42 -12.08 10.25 -0.41
N GLN A 43 -12.87 9.17 -0.49
CA GLN A 43 -14.32 9.24 -0.30
C GLN A 43 -14.65 9.30 1.19
N GLU A 44 -15.61 10.11 1.63
CA GLU A 44 -16.06 10.18 3.03
C GLU A 44 -16.96 9.00 3.43
N ALA A 45 -16.46 7.79 3.24
CA ALA A 45 -17.12 6.55 3.63
C ALA A 45 -16.33 5.83 4.73
N PRO A 46 -17.01 5.14 5.66
CA PRO A 46 -16.34 4.33 6.67
C PRO A 46 -15.47 3.26 6.02
N VAL A 47 -14.31 2.98 6.64
CA VAL A 47 -13.39 1.94 6.16
C VAL A 47 -14.12 0.60 6.17
N LYS A 48 -14.23 -0.03 5.00
CA LYS A 48 -14.87 -1.35 4.89
C LYS A 48 -14.03 -2.38 5.64
N GLU A 49 -14.60 -2.95 6.71
CA GLU A 49 -13.92 -3.92 7.57
C GLU A 49 -13.40 -5.14 6.81
N LYS A 50 -14.07 -5.55 5.72
CA LYS A 50 -13.60 -6.61 4.84
C LYS A 50 -12.18 -6.36 4.31
N HIS A 51 -11.85 -5.10 3.98
CA HIS A 51 -10.51 -4.74 3.50
C HIS A 51 -9.51 -4.65 4.65
N ALA A 52 -9.90 -4.04 5.78
CA ALA A 52 -9.05 -3.98 6.97
C ALA A 52 -8.64 -5.39 7.46
N ARG A 53 -9.61 -6.32 7.54
CA ARG A 53 -9.36 -7.72 7.93
C ARG A 53 -8.40 -8.42 6.97
N ARG A 54 -8.54 -8.19 5.65
CA ARG A 54 -7.61 -8.74 4.64
C ARG A 54 -6.20 -8.20 4.81
N ILE A 55 -6.04 -6.92 5.17
CA ILE A 55 -4.74 -6.31 5.46
C ILE A 55 -4.12 -6.97 6.69
N ILE A 56 -4.88 -7.07 7.79
CA ILE A 56 -4.44 -7.75 9.03
C ILE A 56 -3.97 -9.18 8.74
N LEU A 57 -4.80 -10.01 8.11
CA LEU A 57 -4.42 -11.39 7.74
C LEU A 57 -3.19 -11.43 6.82
N GLY A 58 -3.06 -10.43 5.94
CA GLY A 58 -1.90 -10.25 5.08
C GLY A 58 -0.60 -10.03 5.86
N THR A 59 -0.66 -9.31 6.98
CA THR A 59 0.52 -9.07 7.83
C THR A 59 1.04 -10.33 8.51
N HIS A 60 0.13 -11.22 8.90
CA HIS A 60 0.49 -12.52 9.48
C HIS A 60 1.16 -13.43 8.47
N HIS A 61 0.67 -13.44 7.23
CA HIS A 61 1.29 -14.21 6.14
C HIS A 61 2.69 -13.72 5.77
N GLU A 62 2.93 -12.40 5.79
CA GLU A 62 4.24 -11.81 5.49
C GLU A 62 5.15 -11.68 6.70
N LYS A 63 4.68 -12.09 7.89
CA LYS A 63 5.36 -11.91 9.18
C LYS A 63 5.78 -10.46 9.43
N GLY A 64 4.99 -9.49 8.95
CA GLY A 64 5.28 -8.06 9.00
C GLY A 64 4.30 -7.22 8.18
N ALA A 65 4.46 -5.90 8.19
CA ALA A 65 3.57 -4.96 7.49
C ALA A 65 4.23 -4.30 6.26
N PHE A 66 5.17 -4.99 5.63
CA PHE A 66 5.96 -4.42 4.52
C PHE A 66 5.10 -3.81 3.40
N THR A 67 4.16 -4.58 2.84
CA THR A 67 3.27 -4.12 1.77
C THR A 67 2.40 -2.92 2.19
N PHE A 68 2.00 -2.86 3.46
CA PHE A 68 1.24 -1.73 4.01
C PHE A 68 2.10 -0.47 4.09
N TRP A 69 3.33 -0.57 4.63
CA TRP A 69 4.25 0.54 4.74
C TRP A 69 4.70 1.08 3.38
N SER A 70 5.00 0.21 2.42
CA SER A 70 5.34 0.63 1.05
C SER A 70 4.22 1.45 0.40
N TYR A 71 2.96 1.11 0.68
CA TYR A 71 1.82 1.88 0.19
C TYR A 71 1.63 3.18 0.97
N ALA A 72 1.77 3.14 2.29
CA ALA A 72 1.66 4.31 3.16
C ALA A 72 2.61 5.46 2.76
N ILE A 73 3.85 5.12 2.36
CA ILE A 73 4.84 6.11 1.91
C ILE A 73 4.43 6.81 0.61
N GLY A 74 3.63 6.15 -0.22
CA GLY A 74 3.13 6.72 -1.47
C GLY A 74 1.84 7.54 -1.33
N LEU A 75 1.25 7.60 -0.13
CA LEU A 75 0.00 8.32 0.09
C LEU A 75 0.24 9.80 0.40
N PRO A 76 -0.47 10.73 -0.26
CA PRO A 76 -0.39 12.15 0.04
C PRO A 76 -1.24 12.49 1.28
N LEU A 77 -0.77 12.08 2.47
CA LEU A 77 -1.47 12.28 3.74
C LEU A 77 -1.69 13.77 4.04
N SER A 78 -0.70 14.62 3.75
CA SER A 78 -0.78 16.08 3.91
C SER A 78 -1.85 16.74 3.03
N SER A 79 -2.23 16.12 1.91
CA SER A 79 -3.18 16.70 0.96
C SER A 79 -4.65 16.45 1.33
N SER A 80 -4.93 15.49 2.23
CA SER A 80 -6.30 15.13 2.58
C SER A 80 -6.42 14.63 4.02
N SER A 81 -7.19 15.38 4.81
CA SER A 81 -7.61 14.96 6.16
C SER A 81 -8.36 13.62 6.13
N ILE A 82 -9.10 13.34 5.05
CA ILE A 82 -9.84 12.09 4.84
C ILE A 82 -8.90 10.88 4.77
N LEU A 83 -7.84 11.00 3.96
CA LEU A 83 -6.84 9.94 3.83
C LEU A 83 -6.08 9.73 5.13
N SER A 84 -5.70 10.82 5.80
CA SER A 84 -5.00 10.79 7.09
C SER A 84 -5.79 10.05 8.17
N TRP A 85 -7.08 10.35 8.38
CA TRP A 85 -7.86 9.62 9.40
C TRP A 85 -8.04 8.15 9.05
N LYS A 86 -8.25 7.81 7.77
CA LYS A 86 -8.41 6.41 7.33
C LYS A 86 -7.12 5.63 7.50
N PHE A 87 -6.00 6.25 7.13
CA PHE A 87 -4.69 5.71 7.35
C PHE A 87 -4.47 5.43 8.84
N CYS A 88 -4.71 6.42 9.72
CA CYS A 88 -4.61 6.26 11.16
C CYS A 88 -5.51 5.14 11.69
N HIS A 89 -6.75 5.05 11.19
CA HIS A 89 -7.71 4.02 11.60
C HIS A 89 -7.25 2.61 11.20
N VAL A 90 -6.82 2.43 9.94
CA VAL A 90 -6.31 1.13 9.45
C VAL A 90 -5.00 0.77 10.16
N LEU A 91 -4.09 1.74 10.35
CA LEU A 91 -2.84 1.55 11.07
C LEU A 91 -3.10 1.09 12.50
N HIS A 92 -4.04 1.72 13.22
CA HIS A 92 -4.43 1.30 14.57
C HIS A 92 -4.92 -0.16 14.58
N LYS A 93 -5.80 -0.53 13.65
CA LYS A 93 -6.28 -1.93 13.53
C LYS A 93 -5.14 -2.91 13.23
N VAL A 94 -4.21 -2.55 12.35
CA VAL A 94 -3.06 -3.38 11.98
C VAL A 94 -2.06 -3.52 13.13
N LEU A 95 -1.86 -2.47 13.93
CA LEU A 95 -1.02 -2.54 15.14
C LEU A 95 -1.68 -3.38 16.25
N ARG A 96 -3.01 -3.35 16.35
CA ARG A 96 -3.75 -4.08 17.38
C ARG A 96 -3.92 -5.57 17.07
N ASP A 97 -4.32 -5.89 15.84
CA ASP A 97 -4.72 -7.25 15.44
C ASP A 97 -3.73 -7.92 14.46
N GLY A 98 -2.74 -7.18 13.97
CA GLY A 98 -1.73 -7.67 13.02
C GLY A 98 -0.60 -8.48 13.67
N HIS A 99 0.39 -8.83 12.86
CA HIS A 99 1.55 -9.58 13.32
C HIS A 99 2.40 -8.76 14.31
N PRO A 100 3.01 -9.35 15.37
CA PRO A 100 3.80 -8.62 16.36
C PRO A 100 4.96 -7.81 15.75
N ASN A 101 5.59 -8.30 14.67
CA ASN A 101 6.64 -7.55 13.95
C ASN A 101 6.16 -6.24 13.32
N VAL A 102 4.84 -6.06 13.11
CA VAL A 102 4.30 -4.79 12.62
C VAL A 102 4.67 -3.63 13.54
N LEU A 103 4.70 -3.88 14.86
CA LEU A 103 5.09 -2.87 15.84
C LEU A 103 6.58 -2.53 15.73
N HIS A 104 7.42 -3.52 15.45
CA HIS A 104 8.85 -3.31 15.21
C HIS A 104 9.09 -2.54 13.90
N ASP A 105 8.38 -2.91 12.82
CA ASP A 105 8.39 -2.18 11.56
C ASP A 105 7.92 -0.72 11.75
N TYR A 106 6.88 -0.51 12.55
CA TYR A 106 6.37 0.81 12.88
C TYR A 106 7.44 1.72 13.48
N GLN A 107 8.25 1.23 14.42
CA GLN A 107 9.33 2.04 15.01
C GLN A 107 10.33 2.50 13.95
N ARG A 108 10.63 1.66 12.97
CA ARG A 108 11.54 2.00 11.87
C ARG A 108 10.92 3.00 10.90
N TYR A 109 9.63 2.87 10.59
CA TYR A 109 8.90 3.78 9.69
C TYR A 109 8.39 5.06 10.37
N ARG A 110 8.52 5.19 11.69
CA ARG A 110 8.06 6.34 12.46
C ARG A 110 8.61 7.67 11.94
N SER A 111 9.90 7.71 11.60
CA SER A 111 10.54 8.92 11.05
C SER A 111 9.95 9.30 9.70
N ASN A 112 9.79 8.34 8.79
CA ASN A 112 9.20 8.55 7.47
C ASN A 112 7.76 9.05 7.58
N ILE A 113 6.94 8.45 8.46
CA ILE A 113 5.55 8.84 8.65
C ILE A 113 5.44 10.31 9.08
N ARG A 114 6.33 10.76 9.97
CA ARG A 114 6.37 12.16 10.42
C ARG A 114 6.76 13.13 9.31
N GLU A 115 7.50 12.69 8.30
CA GLU A 115 7.86 13.52 7.15
C GLU A 115 6.75 13.58 6.08
N ILE A 116 5.92 12.54 5.99
CA ILE A 116 4.82 12.45 5.01
C ILE A 116 3.57 13.22 5.48
N GLY A 117 3.46 13.55 6.78
CA GLY A 117 2.32 14.28 7.35
C GLY A 117 2.56 14.75 8.78
#